data_AF-A0A556N795-F1
#
_entry.id   AF-A0A556N795-F1
#
_cell.length_a   1.000
_cell.length_b   1.000
_cell.length_c   1.000
_cell.angle_alpha   90.00
_cell.angle_beta   90.00
_cell.angle_gamma   90.00
#
_symmetry.space_group_name_H-M   'P 1'
#
loop_
_entity.id
_entity.type
_entity.pdbx_description
1 polymer ?
#
loop_
_entity_poly.entity_id
_entity_poly.type
_entity_poly.pdbx_seq_one_letter_code
_entity_poly.pdbx_strand_id
1 'polypeptide(L)'
;MELYGQHSRSIPQKVTIHVLEILILWLSFWILFQDGGTWIENTLHIHNSIKFSDRRIIIFALNVITFMRFAFMMIVLLKRAIPWEESFSVPFAFGLYFVGFSLFTLPTSKAIDLIDIFGISLFVIGSVLNTGGEILRNQWKKNPDNKGKIYTEGFFKYSRHINYFGDLLWVTAYAIITRNWFAVSIPIFLFCLFAFYNAPKLDKYLKTKYGKGYDDYANRTKMLIPFLY
;
A
#
# COMPACT_ATOMS: atom_id res chain seq x y z
N MET A 1 1.11 16.35 -17.74
CA MET A 1 0.06 15.37 -18.14
C MET A 1 -1.07 15.39 -17.13
N GLU A 2 -2.30 15.69 -17.55
CA GLU A 2 -3.49 15.67 -16.68
C GLU A 2 -3.94 14.24 -16.38
N LEU A 3 -3.33 13.61 -15.37
CA LEU A 3 -3.55 12.21 -14.95
C LEU A 3 -5.00 11.90 -14.54
N TYR A 4 -5.77 12.91 -14.15
CA TYR A 4 -7.11 12.73 -13.56
C TYR A 4 -8.26 13.10 -14.49
N GLY A 5 -7.99 13.47 -15.75
CA GLY A 5 -9.00 13.87 -16.74
C GLY A 5 -9.27 12.85 -17.84
N GLN A 6 -8.35 11.89 -18.06
CA GLN A 6 -8.45 10.93 -19.16
C GLN A 6 -8.91 9.55 -18.68
N HIS A 7 -10.03 9.09 -19.22
CA HIS A 7 -10.54 7.74 -19.01
C HIS A 7 -10.03 6.82 -20.11
N SER A 8 -9.28 5.78 -19.73
CA SER A 8 -8.84 4.70 -20.61
C SER A 8 -8.85 3.39 -19.85
N ARG A 9 -9.07 2.28 -20.55
CA ARG A 9 -8.95 0.94 -19.95
C ARG A 9 -7.51 0.57 -19.64
N SER A 10 -6.53 1.17 -20.34
CA SER A 10 -5.08 0.95 -20.16
C SER A 10 -4.71 -0.53 -20.01
N ILE A 11 -5.30 -1.41 -20.85
CA ILE A 11 -5.16 -2.87 -20.71
C ILE A 11 -3.69 -3.30 -20.81
N PRO A 12 -2.89 -2.85 -21.80
CA PRO A 12 -1.48 -3.25 -21.89
C PRO A 12 -0.69 -2.87 -20.63
N GLN A 13 -0.88 -1.65 -20.12
CA GLN A 13 -0.21 -1.17 -18.90
C GLN A 13 -0.59 -2.02 -17.68
N LYS A 14 -1.89 -2.30 -17.51
CA LYS A 14 -2.36 -3.14 -16.40
C LYS A 14 -1.78 -4.56 -16.48
N VAL A 15 -1.73 -5.15 -17.67
CA VAL A 15 -1.13 -6.48 -17.88
C VAL A 15 0.36 -6.45 -17.53
N THR A 16 1.12 -5.47 -18.02
CA THR A 16 2.54 -5.30 -17.69
C THR A 16 2.76 -5.22 -16.18
N ILE A 17 1.96 -4.41 -15.47
CA ILE A 17 2.05 -4.27 -14.01
C ILE A 17 1.87 -5.62 -13.32
N HIS A 18 0.79 -6.35 -13.64
CA HIS A 18 0.51 -7.62 -12.96
C HIS A 18 1.56 -8.70 -13.27
N VAL A 19 2.08 -8.74 -14.50
CA VAL A 19 3.17 -9.67 -14.85
C VAL A 19 4.41 -9.37 -14.00
N LEU A 20 4.82 -8.11 -13.89
CA LEU A 20 5.96 -7.71 -13.08
C LEU A 20 5.73 -8.02 -11.60
N GLU A 21 4.53 -7.78 -11.07
CA GLU A 21 4.20 -8.10 -9.68
C GLU A 21 4.18 -9.59 -9.39
N ILE A 22 3.72 -10.43 -10.32
CA ILE A 22 3.79 -11.89 -10.19
C ILE A 22 5.26 -12.34 -10.10
N LEU A 23 6.14 -11.77 -10.93
CA LEU A 23 7.58 -12.07 -10.88
C LEU A 23 8.21 -11.64 -9.55
N ILE A 24 7.83 -10.47 -9.03
CA ILE A 24 8.29 -9.97 -7.73
C ILE A 24 7.77 -10.84 -6.58
N LEU A 25 6.50 -11.25 -6.63
CA LEU A 25 5.90 -12.13 -5.64
C LEU A 25 6.58 -13.51 -5.66
N TRP A 26 6.88 -14.04 -6.85
CA TRP A 26 7.67 -15.25 -7.01
C TRP A 26 9.08 -15.09 -6.43
N LEU A 27 9.73 -13.95 -6.65
CA LEU A 27 11.05 -13.67 -6.07
C LEU A 27 11.00 -13.66 -4.53
N SER A 28 9.96 -13.05 -3.95
CA SER A 28 9.71 -13.11 -2.50
C SER A 28 9.52 -14.56 -2.02
N PHE A 29 8.75 -15.37 -2.74
CA PHE A 29 8.58 -16.80 -2.43
C PHE A 29 9.93 -17.55 -2.44
N TRP A 30 10.73 -17.34 -3.48
CA TRP A 30 12.05 -17.96 -3.62
C TRP A 30 13.00 -17.57 -2.49
N ILE A 31 13.01 -16.30 -2.08
CA ILE A 31 13.80 -15.81 -0.94
C ILE A 31 13.37 -16.47 0.37
N LEU A 32 12.06 -16.59 0.60
CA LEU A 32 11.52 -17.04 1.88
C LEU A 32 11.56 -18.56 2.06
N PHE A 33 11.31 -19.35 1.01
CA PHE A 33 11.04 -20.79 1.15
C PHE A 33 11.94 -21.71 0.32
N GLN A 34 12.72 -21.17 -0.61
CA GLN A 34 13.63 -21.94 -1.45
C GLN A 34 15.09 -21.56 -1.15
N ASP A 35 16.00 -21.87 -2.06
CA ASP A 35 17.43 -21.56 -1.92
C ASP A 35 17.76 -20.06 -1.92
N GLY A 36 16.79 -19.18 -2.14
CA GLY A 36 17.01 -17.74 -2.20
C GLY A 36 17.56 -17.15 -0.90
N GLY A 37 17.07 -17.60 0.26
CA GLY A 37 17.61 -17.17 1.55
C GLY A 37 19.08 -17.56 1.74
N THR A 38 19.45 -18.78 1.35
CA THR A 38 20.83 -19.28 1.42
C THR A 38 21.74 -18.55 0.43
N TRP A 39 21.24 -18.30 -0.79
CA TRP A 39 21.95 -17.51 -1.78
C TRP A 39 22.24 -16.08 -1.27
N ILE A 40 21.25 -15.45 -0.63
CA ILE A 40 21.39 -14.12 -0.03
C ILE A 40 22.41 -14.12 1.11
N GLU A 41 22.43 -15.14 1.96
CA GLU A 41 23.43 -15.27 3.03
C GLU A 41 24.85 -15.38 2.48
N ASN A 42 25.05 -16.21 1.45
CA ASN A 42 26.35 -16.40 0.83
C ASN A 42 26.83 -15.17 0.04
N THR A 43 25.90 -14.43 -0.57
CA THR A 43 26.24 -13.32 -1.49
C THR A 43 26.29 -11.97 -0.78
N LEU A 44 25.31 -11.69 0.08
CA LEU A 44 25.13 -10.39 0.73
C LEU A 44 25.46 -10.42 2.23
N HIS A 45 25.85 -11.57 2.77
CA HIS A 45 26.17 -11.77 4.18
C HIS A 45 25.02 -11.40 5.14
N ILE A 46 23.78 -11.47 4.66
CA ILE A 46 22.58 -11.34 5.48
C ILE A 46 22.27 -12.72 6.05
N HIS A 47 22.41 -12.87 7.37
CA HIS A 47 22.18 -14.15 8.02
C HIS A 47 20.78 -14.72 7.73
N ASN A 48 20.72 -16.00 7.37
CA ASN A 48 19.47 -16.68 7.02
C ASN A 48 19.06 -17.66 8.13
N SER A 49 18.31 -17.16 9.11
CA SER A 49 17.77 -18.00 10.18
C SER A 49 16.63 -18.88 9.67
N ILE A 50 16.85 -20.18 9.64
CA ILE A 50 15.83 -21.19 9.30
C ILE A 50 14.99 -21.59 10.53
N LYS A 51 15.45 -21.23 11.73
CA LYS A 51 14.78 -21.53 13.00
C LYS A 51 13.51 -20.67 13.15
N PHE A 52 12.36 -21.32 13.40
CA PHE A 52 11.03 -20.69 13.51
C PHE A 52 10.57 -19.96 12.24
N SER A 53 10.35 -20.72 11.15
CA SER A 53 9.98 -20.20 9.84
C SER A 53 8.52 -19.72 9.71
N ASP A 54 7.69 -19.84 10.75
CA ASP A 54 6.28 -19.42 10.75
C ASP A 54 6.11 -17.94 10.36
N ARG A 55 7.07 -17.10 10.74
CA ARG A 55 7.10 -15.67 10.39
C ARG A 55 7.21 -15.44 8.88
N ARG A 56 7.91 -16.32 8.16
CA ARG A 56 8.04 -16.27 6.70
C ARG A 56 6.69 -16.53 6.04
N ILE A 57 5.92 -17.48 6.59
CA ILE A 57 4.56 -17.78 6.16
C ILE A 57 3.67 -16.55 6.34
N ILE A 58 3.75 -15.87 7.49
CA ILE A 58 3.00 -14.64 7.73
C ILE A 58 3.36 -13.57 6.70
N ILE A 59 4.65 -13.25 6.53
CA ILE A 59 5.10 -12.22 5.57
C ILE A 59 4.65 -12.54 4.15
N PHE A 60 4.78 -13.79 3.71
CA PHE A 60 4.35 -14.20 2.39
C PHE A 60 2.82 -14.16 2.23
N ALA A 61 2.06 -14.57 3.25
CA ALA A 61 0.61 -14.45 3.25
C ALA A 61 0.16 -12.99 3.13
N LEU A 62 0.83 -12.08 3.85
CA LEU A 62 0.59 -10.64 3.68
C LEU A 62 0.91 -10.18 2.25
N ASN A 63 2.02 -10.64 1.65
CA ASN A 63 2.38 -10.28 0.27
C ASN A 63 1.29 -10.71 -0.72
N VAL A 64 0.79 -11.94 -0.58
CA VAL A 64 -0.32 -12.47 -1.40
C VAL A 64 -1.59 -11.63 -1.21
N ILE A 65 -1.95 -11.30 0.04
CA ILE A 65 -3.14 -10.47 0.30
C ILE A 65 -2.97 -9.07 -0.31
N THR A 66 -1.81 -8.45 -0.15
CA THR A 66 -1.50 -7.14 -0.73
C THR A 66 -1.57 -7.19 -2.26
N PHE A 67 -0.99 -8.22 -2.89
CA PHE A 67 -1.07 -8.44 -4.32
C PHE A 67 -2.53 -8.55 -4.80
N MET A 68 -3.34 -9.38 -4.15
CA MET A 68 -4.75 -9.56 -4.50
C MET A 68 -5.55 -8.27 -4.33
N ARG A 69 -5.31 -7.51 -3.25
CA ARG A 69 -5.94 -6.20 -3.02
C ARG A 69 -5.56 -5.20 -4.09
N PHE A 70 -4.29 -5.15 -4.47
CA PHE A 70 -3.81 -4.25 -5.50
C PHE A 70 -4.36 -4.63 -6.88
N ALA A 71 -4.38 -5.91 -7.23
CA ALA A 71 -5.01 -6.40 -8.45
C ALA A 71 -6.49 -6.01 -8.53
N PHE A 72 -7.23 -6.19 -7.42
CA PHE A 72 -8.62 -5.74 -7.31
C PHE A 72 -8.75 -4.22 -7.52
N MET A 73 -7.94 -3.42 -6.83
CA MET A 73 -7.93 -1.97 -7.00
C MET A 73 -7.66 -1.56 -8.46
N MET A 74 -6.68 -2.18 -9.11
CA MET A 74 -6.28 -1.87 -10.47
C MET A 74 -7.32 -2.26 -11.52
N ILE A 75 -7.96 -3.42 -11.36
CA ILE A 75 -8.93 -3.95 -12.33
C ILE A 75 -10.29 -3.27 -12.13
N VAL A 76 -10.74 -3.14 -10.88
CA VAL A 76 -12.14 -2.78 -10.57
C VAL A 76 -12.31 -1.30 -10.26
N LEU A 77 -11.39 -0.70 -9.50
CA LEU A 77 -11.56 0.65 -8.94
C LEU A 77 -10.82 1.73 -9.73
N LEU A 78 -9.70 1.39 -10.37
CA LEU A 78 -8.90 2.32 -11.14
C LEU A 78 -9.47 2.54 -12.55
N LYS A 79 -10.16 3.68 -12.72
CA LYS A 79 -10.83 4.10 -13.97
C LYS A 79 -10.07 5.14 -14.80
N ARG A 80 -8.91 5.61 -14.32
CA ARG A 80 -8.08 6.59 -15.02
C ARG A 80 -7.10 5.91 -15.97
N ALA A 81 -6.67 6.63 -17.00
CA ALA A 81 -5.56 6.21 -17.84
C ALA A 81 -4.28 6.07 -17.00
N ILE A 82 -3.53 4.99 -17.26
CA ILE A 82 -2.24 4.71 -16.63
C ILE A 82 -1.14 5.10 -17.64
N PRO A 83 -0.26 6.06 -17.31
CA PRO A 83 0.96 6.33 -18.08
C PRO A 83 1.88 5.13 -18.08
N TRP A 84 2.66 4.94 -19.15
CA TRP A 84 3.63 3.86 -19.24
C TRP A 84 4.70 3.90 -18.13
N GLU A 85 5.05 5.09 -17.63
CA GLU A 85 5.96 5.26 -16.49
C GLU A 85 5.42 4.62 -15.21
N GLU A 86 4.10 4.66 -14.99
CA GLU A 86 3.45 3.99 -13.86
C GLU A 86 3.48 2.47 -14.00
N SER A 87 3.56 1.95 -15.23
CA SER A 87 3.65 0.50 -15.47
C SER A 87 4.91 -0.15 -14.89
N PHE A 88 5.97 0.63 -14.69
CA PHE A 88 7.25 0.15 -14.16
C PHE A 88 7.50 0.65 -12.73
N SER A 89 7.19 1.92 -12.46
CA SER A 89 7.43 2.50 -11.13
C SER A 89 6.53 1.91 -10.05
N VAL A 90 5.29 1.50 -10.38
CA VAL A 90 4.38 0.90 -9.39
C VAL A 90 4.83 -0.50 -8.97
N PRO A 91 5.10 -1.46 -9.89
CA PRO A 91 5.69 -2.74 -9.52
C PRO A 91 7.01 -2.58 -8.76
N PHE A 92 7.87 -1.63 -9.16
CA PHE A 92 9.11 -1.37 -8.44
C PHE A 92 8.88 -1.00 -6.97
N ALA A 93 7.91 -0.14 -6.68
CA ALA A 93 7.54 0.20 -5.31
C ALA A 93 7.03 -1.02 -4.52
N PHE A 94 6.19 -1.88 -5.12
CA PHE A 94 5.77 -3.14 -4.51
C PHE A 94 6.93 -4.13 -4.33
N GLY A 95 7.93 -4.09 -5.22
CA GLY A 95 9.19 -4.81 -5.08
C GLY A 95 9.92 -4.47 -3.78
N LEU A 96 9.99 -3.19 -3.44
CA LEU A 96 10.58 -2.75 -2.16
C LEU A 96 9.84 -3.34 -0.95
N TYR A 97 8.52 -3.52 -1.04
CA TYR A 97 7.74 -4.15 0.03
C TYR A 97 7.94 -5.67 0.05
N PHE A 98 7.63 -6.36 -1.04
CA PHE A 98 7.61 -7.82 -1.06
C PHE A 98 9.02 -8.39 -0.87
N VAL A 99 10.01 -7.87 -1.59
CA VAL A 99 11.40 -8.33 -1.48
C VAL A 99 12.03 -7.75 -0.21
N GLY A 100 11.87 -6.46 0.06
CA GLY A 100 12.51 -5.81 1.22
C GLY A 100 12.10 -6.44 2.54
N PHE A 101 10.80 -6.62 2.79
CA PHE A 101 10.34 -7.28 4.03
C PHE A 101 10.67 -8.78 4.08
N SER A 102 10.77 -9.45 2.92
CA SER A 102 11.27 -10.83 2.87
C SER A 102 12.72 -10.90 3.36
N LEU A 103 13.58 -9.99 2.87
CA LEU A 103 14.99 -9.90 3.28
C LEU A 103 15.13 -9.54 4.76
N PHE A 104 14.39 -8.55 5.26
CA PHE A 104 14.45 -8.14 6.66
C PHE A 104 14.00 -9.23 7.64
N THR A 105 13.20 -10.19 7.17
CA THR A 105 12.71 -11.32 7.97
C THR A 105 13.74 -12.44 8.11
N LEU A 106 14.67 -12.60 7.13
CA LEU A 106 15.63 -13.70 7.12
C LEU A 106 16.47 -13.83 8.41
N PRO A 107 17.01 -12.75 9.00
CA PRO A 107 17.87 -12.86 10.19
C PRO A 107 17.10 -13.15 11.49
N THR A 108 15.78 -13.07 11.48
CA THR A 108 14.96 -13.21 12.69
C THR A 108 14.80 -14.68 13.08
N SER A 109 15.14 -14.99 14.33
CA SER A 109 14.98 -16.31 14.96
C SER A 109 13.97 -16.30 16.12
N LYS A 110 13.10 -15.29 16.18
CA LYS A 110 12.08 -15.13 17.22
C LYS A 110 10.79 -15.85 16.85
N ALA A 111 10.30 -16.69 17.76
CA ALA A 111 8.98 -17.31 17.68
C ALA A 111 7.86 -16.25 17.58
N ILE A 112 6.67 -16.68 17.15
CA ILE A 112 5.50 -15.81 17.06
C ILE A 112 5.01 -15.45 18.46
N ASP A 113 4.70 -14.17 18.68
CA ASP A 113 4.20 -13.65 19.96
C ASP A 113 3.06 -12.61 19.76
N LEU A 114 2.61 -11.98 20.86
CA LEU A 114 1.52 -10.99 20.85
C LEU A 114 1.78 -9.77 19.96
N ILE A 115 3.04 -9.38 19.76
CA ILE A 115 3.40 -8.26 18.87
C ILE A 115 3.15 -8.63 17.40
N ASP A 116 3.22 -9.91 17.04
CA ASP A 116 2.85 -10.37 15.69
C ASP A 116 1.35 -10.34 15.47
N ILE A 117 0.58 -10.72 16.48
CA ILE A 117 -0.89 -10.59 16.47
C ILE A 117 -1.29 -9.11 16.34
N PHE A 118 -0.59 -8.22 17.05
CA PHE A 118 -0.77 -6.78 16.89
C PHE A 118 -0.44 -6.32 15.46
N GLY A 119 0.69 -6.76 14.90
CA GLY A 119 1.06 -6.47 13.51
C GLY A 119 0.01 -6.93 12.52
N ILE A 120 -0.47 -8.17 12.63
CA ILE A 120 -1.53 -8.72 11.75
C ILE A 120 -2.82 -7.91 11.90
N SER A 121 -3.21 -7.57 13.12
CA SER A 121 -4.40 -6.73 13.38
C SER A 121 -4.27 -5.36 12.72
N LEU A 122 -3.08 -4.75 12.83
CA LEU A 122 -2.77 -3.48 12.18
C LEU A 122 -2.80 -3.57 10.66
N PHE A 123 -2.30 -4.68 10.09
CA PHE A 123 -2.37 -4.95 8.65
C PHE A 123 -3.82 -5.02 8.17
N VAL A 124 -4.68 -5.74 8.89
CA VAL A 124 -6.11 -5.87 8.56
C VAL A 124 -6.81 -4.52 8.63
N ILE A 125 -6.60 -3.75 9.71
CA ILE A 125 -7.19 -2.42 9.87
C ILE A 125 -6.73 -1.48 8.73
N GLY A 126 -5.43 -1.43 8.45
CA GLY A 126 -4.89 -0.64 7.34
C GLY A 126 -5.46 -1.05 6.00
N SER A 127 -5.62 -2.36 5.78
CA SER A 127 -6.22 -2.91 4.56
C SER A 127 -7.67 -2.50 4.38
N VAL A 128 -8.47 -2.54 5.45
CA VAL A 128 -9.89 -2.14 5.45
C VAL A 128 -10.03 -0.63 5.21
N LEU A 129 -9.23 0.20 5.87
CA LEU A 129 -9.27 1.65 5.67
C LEU A 129 -8.94 2.04 4.23
N ASN A 130 -7.94 1.39 3.64
CA ASN A 130 -7.55 1.63 2.25
C ASN A 130 -8.59 1.10 1.25
N THR A 131 -8.75 -0.22 1.17
CA THR A 131 -9.57 -0.84 0.12
C THR A 131 -11.06 -0.63 0.39
N GLY A 132 -11.51 -0.73 1.65
CA GLY A 132 -12.89 -0.46 2.03
C GLY A 132 -13.28 1.00 1.80
N GLY A 133 -12.38 1.95 2.11
CA GLY A 133 -12.61 3.38 1.85
C GLY A 133 -12.83 3.68 0.37
N GLU A 134 -12.01 3.10 -0.50
CA GLU A 134 -12.15 3.26 -1.95
C GLU A 134 -13.39 2.55 -2.53
N ILE A 135 -13.80 1.41 -1.97
CA ILE A 135 -15.06 0.75 -2.33
C ILE A 135 -16.25 1.66 -2.00
N LEU A 136 -16.34 2.18 -0.77
CA LEU A 136 -17.42 3.08 -0.34
C LEU A 136 -17.47 4.34 -1.22
N ARG A 137 -16.31 4.95 -1.48
CA ARG A 137 -16.17 6.11 -2.35
C ARG A 137 -16.61 5.82 -3.79
N ASN A 138 -16.22 4.67 -4.35
CA ASN A 138 -16.60 4.29 -5.71
C ASN A 138 -18.11 4.01 -5.82
N GLN A 139 -18.72 3.39 -4.81
CA GLN A 139 -20.18 3.19 -4.75
C GLN A 139 -20.91 4.53 -4.70
N TRP A 140 -20.51 5.45 -3.83
CA TRP A 140 -21.11 6.78 -3.73
C TRP A 140 -21.02 7.56 -5.05
N LYS A 141 -19.88 7.47 -5.75
CA LYS A 141 -19.67 8.12 -7.06
C LYS A 141 -20.53 7.56 -8.20
N LYS A 142 -21.15 6.38 -8.04
CA LYS A 142 -22.05 5.81 -9.06
C LYS A 142 -23.43 6.49 -9.07
N ASN A 143 -23.83 7.15 -7.98
CA ASN A 143 -25.08 7.89 -7.95
C ASN A 143 -24.95 9.18 -8.80
N PRO A 144 -25.80 9.39 -9.84
CA PRO A 144 -25.81 10.61 -10.65
C PRO A 144 -25.96 11.90 -9.84
N ASP A 145 -26.70 11.88 -8.73
CA ASP A 145 -26.94 13.05 -7.86
C ASP A 145 -25.66 13.55 -7.17
N ASN A 146 -24.62 12.72 -7.15
CA ASN A 146 -23.32 13.03 -6.57
C ASN A 146 -22.33 13.58 -7.60
N LYS A 147 -22.73 13.73 -8.87
CA LYS A 147 -21.86 14.28 -9.92
C LYS A 147 -21.42 15.70 -9.55
N GLY A 148 -20.10 15.95 -9.64
CA GLY A 148 -19.50 17.23 -9.28
C GLY A 148 -19.32 17.47 -7.78
N LYS A 149 -19.82 16.59 -6.90
CA LYS A 149 -19.64 16.70 -5.45
C LYS A 149 -18.39 15.95 -4.98
N ILE A 150 -17.80 16.44 -3.89
CA ILE A 150 -16.68 15.77 -3.20
C ILE A 150 -17.21 14.75 -2.20
N TYR A 151 -16.59 13.57 -2.15
CA TYR A 151 -16.93 12.53 -1.18
C TYR A 151 -16.29 12.85 0.17
N THR A 152 -17.10 12.95 1.23
CA THR A 152 -16.64 13.32 2.59
C THR A 152 -17.25 12.43 3.69
N GLU A 153 -17.79 11.28 3.30
CA GLU A 153 -18.50 10.34 4.18
C GLU A 153 -17.62 9.11 4.50
N GLY A 154 -18.17 8.15 5.25
CA GLY A 154 -17.48 6.91 5.61
C GLY A 154 -16.16 7.18 6.32
N PHE A 155 -15.10 6.46 5.94
CA PHE A 155 -13.77 6.65 6.51
C PHE A 155 -13.14 8.01 6.17
N PHE A 156 -13.52 8.60 5.04
CA PHE A 156 -13.00 9.90 4.61
C PHE A 156 -13.47 11.04 5.53
N LYS A 157 -14.56 10.87 6.30
CA LYS A 157 -14.94 11.83 7.34
C LYS A 157 -13.82 12.10 8.36
N TYR A 158 -12.99 11.10 8.64
CA TYR A 158 -11.96 11.16 9.69
C TYR A 158 -10.59 11.62 9.18
N SER A 159 -10.29 11.37 7.91
CA SER A 159 -9.07 11.81 7.24
C SER A 159 -9.28 11.97 5.74
N ARG A 160 -8.77 13.07 5.16
CA ARG A 160 -8.92 13.38 3.73
C ARG A 160 -8.24 12.34 2.85
N HIS A 161 -7.15 11.75 3.32
CA HIS A 161 -6.37 10.71 2.66
C HIS A 161 -6.33 9.45 3.51
N ILE A 162 -7.50 9.00 3.99
CA ILE A 162 -7.60 7.81 4.85
C ILE A 162 -7.06 6.53 4.18
N ASN A 163 -7.07 6.48 2.85
CA ASN A 163 -6.46 5.40 2.08
C ASN A 163 -4.93 5.38 2.21
N TYR A 164 -4.27 6.54 2.19
CA TYR A 164 -2.83 6.66 2.43
C TYR A 164 -2.47 6.33 3.89
N PHE A 165 -3.33 6.72 4.84
CA PHE A 165 -3.15 6.29 6.22
C PHE A 165 -3.30 4.77 6.36
N GLY A 166 -4.28 4.17 5.69
CA GLY A 166 -4.42 2.71 5.61
C GLY A 166 -3.16 2.05 5.05
N ASP A 167 -2.56 2.64 4.00
CA ASP A 167 -1.30 2.18 3.42
C ASP A 167 -0.14 2.25 4.42
N LEU A 168 -0.03 3.36 5.15
CA LEU A 168 0.96 3.49 6.21
C LEU A 168 0.78 2.40 7.28
N LEU A 169 -0.44 2.14 7.73
CA LEU A 169 -0.70 1.13 8.77
C LEU A 169 -0.31 -0.27 8.33
N TRP A 170 -0.72 -0.70 7.13
CA TRP A 170 -0.42 -2.07 6.69
C TRP A 170 1.05 -2.24 6.31
N VAL A 171 1.75 -1.19 5.86
CA VAL A 171 3.22 -1.22 5.66
C VAL A 171 3.97 -1.24 7.00
N THR A 172 3.52 -0.46 8.00
CA THR A 172 4.08 -0.50 9.35
C THR A 172 3.91 -1.88 9.99
N ALA A 173 2.79 -2.57 9.71
CA ALA A 173 2.58 -3.93 10.18
C ALA A 173 3.67 -4.91 9.68
N TYR A 174 4.08 -4.82 8.41
CA TYR A 174 5.21 -5.61 7.91
C TYR A 174 6.48 -5.34 8.72
N ALA A 175 6.82 -4.07 8.93
CA ALA A 175 8.02 -3.71 9.70
C ALA A 175 7.99 -4.31 11.10
N ILE A 176 6.84 -4.27 11.79
CA ILE A 176 6.65 -4.89 13.11
C ILE A 176 6.88 -6.41 13.03
N ILE A 177 6.26 -7.08 12.05
CA ILE A 177 6.33 -8.54 11.91
C ILE A 177 7.74 -9.00 11.54
N THR A 178 8.55 -8.23 10.83
CA THR A 178 9.94 -8.65 10.53
C THR A 178 10.84 -8.73 11.77
N ARG A 179 10.46 -8.05 12.87
CA ARG A 179 11.29 -7.87 14.10
C ARG A 179 12.66 -7.25 13.85
N ASN A 180 12.76 -6.50 12.75
CA ASN A 180 13.98 -5.87 12.32
C ASN A 180 13.81 -4.34 12.37
N TRP A 181 14.62 -3.67 13.18
CA TRP A 181 14.56 -2.21 13.31
C TRP A 181 14.83 -1.47 12.01
N PHE A 182 15.65 -2.03 11.11
CA PHE A 182 15.91 -1.44 9.81
C PHE A 182 14.68 -1.45 8.89
N ALA A 183 13.74 -2.37 9.09
CA ALA A 183 12.51 -2.43 8.32
C ALA A 183 11.59 -1.22 8.56
N VAL A 184 11.76 -0.50 9.68
CA VAL A 184 11.00 0.72 10.00
C VAL A 184 11.34 1.88 9.04
N SER A 185 12.48 1.82 8.35
CA SER A 185 12.84 2.82 7.33
C SER A 185 11.81 2.90 6.19
N ILE A 186 11.19 1.78 5.81
CA ILE A 186 10.19 1.73 4.74
C ILE A 186 8.92 2.52 5.07
N PRO A 187 8.20 2.27 6.18
CA PRO A 187 7.02 3.07 6.54
C PRO A 187 7.36 4.53 6.85
N ILE A 188 8.55 4.85 7.37
CA ILE A 188 8.97 6.25 7.54
C ILE A 188 9.09 6.95 6.18
N PHE A 189 9.77 6.32 5.22
CA PHE A 189 9.88 6.86 3.87
C PHE A 189 8.49 7.03 3.21
N LEU A 190 7.62 6.04 3.38
CA LEU A 190 6.24 6.09 2.87
C LEU A 190 5.44 7.23 3.50
N PHE A 191 5.55 7.42 4.82
CA PHE A 191 4.92 8.54 5.51
C PHE A 191 5.39 9.88 4.93
N CYS A 192 6.70 10.06 4.77
CA CYS A 192 7.24 11.29 4.19
C CYS A 192 6.71 11.53 2.76
N LEU A 193 6.68 10.49 1.93
CA LEU A 193 6.15 10.59 0.57
C LEU A 193 4.66 10.97 0.58
N PHE A 194 3.86 10.39 1.47
CA PHE A 194 2.44 10.75 1.59
C PHE A 194 2.23 12.16 2.16
N ALA A 195 2.85 12.47 3.29
CA ALA A 195 2.64 13.70 4.04
C ALA A 195 3.14 14.94 3.29
N PHE A 196 4.26 14.83 2.57
CA PHE A 196 4.94 15.99 1.98
C PHE A 196 4.83 16.07 0.46
N TYR A 197 4.47 14.98 -0.23
CA TYR A 197 4.38 14.97 -1.69
C TYR A 197 2.99 14.59 -2.21
N ASN A 198 2.53 13.36 -1.94
CA ASN A 198 1.30 12.83 -2.57
C ASN A 198 0.03 13.53 -2.05
N ALA A 199 -0.15 13.63 -0.72
CA ALA A 199 -1.35 14.25 -0.15
C ALA A 199 -1.47 15.74 -0.49
N PRO A 200 -0.41 16.58 -0.36
CA PRO A 200 -0.49 17.99 -0.76
C PRO A 200 -0.79 18.17 -2.26
N LYS A 201 -0.18 17.35 -3.12
CA LYS A 201 -0.43 17.38 -4.57
C LYS A 201 -1.88 17.03 -4.89
N LEU A 202 -2.45 16.02 -4.22
CA LEU A 202 -3.83 15.62 -4.40
C LEU A 202 -4.80 16.67 -3.84
N ASP A 203 -4.50 17.27 -2.69
CA ASP A 203 -5.28 18.37 -2.11
C ASP A 203 -5.36 19.58 -3.05
N LYS A 204 -4.24 19.95 -3.70
CA LYS A 204 -4.23 21.00 -4.73
C LYS A 204 -5.16 20.67 -5.89
N TYR A 205 -5.11 19.44 -6.40
CA TYR A 205 -6.01 18.99 -7.47
C TYR A 205 -7.49 19.00 -7.03
N LEU A 206 -7.78 18.51 -5.84
CA LEU A 206 -9.15 18.46 -5.30
C LEU A 206 -9.70 19.87 -5.07
N LYS A 207 -8.88 20.81 -4.60
CA LYS A 207 -9.24 22.22 -4.48
C LYS A 207 -9.61 22.84 -5.83
N THR A 208 -8.80 22.64 -6.85
CA THR A 208 -9.11 23.12 -8.21
C THR A 208 -10.42 22.52 -8.74
N LYS A 209 -10.69 21.25 -8.45
CA LYS A 209 -11.86 20.53 -8.97
C LYS A 209 -13.17 20.87 -8.25
N TYR A 210 -13.14 21.02 -6.94
CA TYR A 210 -14.35 21.11 -6.10
C TYR A 210 -14.52 22.48 -5.42
N GLY A 211 -13.52 23.36 -5.50
CA GLY A 211 -13.58 24.72 -4.97
C GLY A 211 -14.01 24.76 -3.50
N LYS A 212 -15.06 25.54 -3.22
CA LYS A 212 -15.61 25.73 -1.88
C LYS A 212 -15.97 24.42 -1.17
N GLY A 213 -16.48 23.42 -1.90
CA GLY A 213 -16.81 22.12 -1.30
C GLY A 213 -15.60 21.39 -0.73
N TYR A 214 -14.42 21.57 -1.35
CA TYR A 214 -13.16 21.06 -0.80
C TYR A 214 -12.67 21.91 0.37
N ASP A 215 -12.77 23.24 0.31
CA ASP A 215 -12.35 24.11 1.42
C ASP A 215 -13.17 23.83 2.69
N ASP A 216 -14.49 23.68 2.58
CA ASP A 216 -15.37 23.32 3.69
C ASP A 216 -15.00 21.95 4.29
N TYR A 217 -14.56 21.01 3.47
CA TYR A 217 -14.09 19.69 3.91
C TYR A 217 -12.73 19.77 4.60
N ALA A 218 -11.80 20.54 4.03
CA ALA A 218 -10.46 20.72 4.56
C ALA A 218 -10.45 21.41 5.94
N ASN A 219 -11.42 22.29 6.20
CA ASN A 219 -11.59 22.97 7.48
C ASN A 219 -12.04 22.04 8.62
N ARG A 220 -12.75 20.95 8.32
CA ARG A 220 -13.32 20.04 9.34
C ARG A 220 -12.60 18.70 9.47
N THR A 221 -11.81 18.30 8.46
CA THR A 221 -11.19 16.98 8.39
C THR A 221 -9.68 17.10 8.16
N LYS A 222 -8.90 16.42 9.00
CA LYS A 222 -7.42 16.34 8.95
C LYS A 222 -6.93 15.63 7.70
N MET A 223 -5.70 15.91 7.28
CA MET A 223 -5.20 15.51 5.97
C MET A 223 -4.93 14.00 5.88
N LEU A 224 -4.14 13.45 6.79
CA LEU A 224 -3.59 12.10 6.72
C LEU A 224 -3.89 11.26 7.96
N ILE A 225 -3.42 11.67 9.14
CA ILE A 225 -3.61 10.94 10.39
C ILE A 225 -4.90 11.45 11.07
N PRO A 226 -5.91 10.58 11.29
CA PRO A 226 -7.16 10.96 11.93
C PRO A 226 -6.94 11.76 13.22
N PHE A 227 -7.62 12.88 13.36
CA PHE A 227 -7.60 13.79 14.52
C PHE A 227 -6.27 14.49 14.83
N LEU A 228 -5.16 14.15 14.14
CA LEU A 228 -3.84 14.70 14.41
C LEU A 228 -3.33 15.58 13.28
N TYR A 229 -3.19 15.04 12.07
CA TYR A 229 -2.50 15.69 10.96
C TYR A 229 -3.28 15.53 9.65
#